data_AF-M0ZS52-F1
#
_entry.id   AF-M0ZS52-F1
#
_cell.length_a   1.000
_cell.length_b   1.000
_cell.length_c   1.000
_cell.angle_alpha   90.00
_cell.angle_beta   90.00
_cell.angle_gamma   90.00
#
_symmetry.space_group_name_H-M   'P 1'
#
loop_
_entity.id
_entity.type
_entity.pdbx_description
1 polymer ?
#
loop_
_entity_poly.entity_id
_entity_poly.type
_entity_poly.pdbx_seq_one_letter_code
_entity_poly.pdbx_strand_id
1 'polypeptide(L)'
;MLATAKGDIKRLLLIPSQVMLLPGNCSALSAALSVHAGAPDLSAERALALEKLKENLPHFSLTMRRAKKDQEEYYKKVLLIDELTKDQELYTNLKDGNNKLDNKISKLEASLKAAKTKRDAIKKQQLSLANKCSGKCNALDEMEAEFPVLKEMKELADWDFARLEESLSDFKSKIIE
;
A
#
# COMPACT_ATOMS: atom_id res chain seq x y z
N MET A 1 -32.82 -64.33 -25.56
CA MET A 1 -31.76 -63.41 -26.04
C MET A 1 -32.32 -62.12 -26.64
N LEU A 2 -33.22 -62.19 -27.64
CA LEU A 2 -33.77 -60.98 -28.29
C LEU A 2 -34.61 -60.07 -27.37
N ALA A 3 -35.45 -60.64 -26.49
CA ALA A 3 -36.27 -59.86 -25.56
C ALA A 3 -35.42 -59.05 -24.56
N THR A 4 -34.32 -59.65 -24.09
CA THR A 4 -33.32 -59.01 -23.22
C THR A 4 -32.63 -57.85 -23.94
N ALA A 5 -32.16 -58.06 -25.17
CA ALA A 5 -31.53 -57.01 -25.98
C ALA A 5 -32.46 -55.82 -26.26
N LYS A 6 -33.75 -56.07 -26.54
CA LYS A 6 -34.77 -55.01 -26.68
C LYS A 6 -34.95 -54.22 -25.38
N GLY A 7 -34.98 -54.91 -24.24
CA GLY A 7 -35.04 -54.30 -22.92
C GLY A 7 -33.82 -53.42 -22.61
N ASP A 8 -32.62 -53.93 -22.90
CA ASP A 8 -31.36 -53.22 -22.68
C ASP A 8 -31.22 -51.98 -23.59
N ILE A 9 -31.56 -52.08 -24.88
CA ILE A 9 -31.61 -50.93 -25.80
C ILE A 9 -32.55 -49.87 -25.24
N LYS A 10 -33.78 -50.26 -24.86
CA LYS A 10 -34.76 -49.31 -24.32
C LYS A 10 -34.25 -48.63 -23.05
N ARG A 11 -33.67 -49.40 -22.13
CA ARG A 11 -33.10 -48.85 -20.89
C ARG A 11 -31.96 -47.87 -21.17
N LEU A 12 -31.03 -48.23 -22.05
CA LEU A 12 -29.84 -47.42 -22.35
C LEU A 12 -30.16 -46.17 -23.18
N LEU A 13 -31.18 -46.22 -24.04
CA LEU A 13 -31.63 -45.03 -24.81
C LEU A 13 -32.48 -44.05 -23.96
N LEU A 14 -33.02 -44.49 -22.82
CA LEU A 14 -33.81 -43.64 -21.93
C LEU A 14 -32.96 -42.86 -20.90
N ILE A 15 -31.71 -43.25 -20.68
CA ILE A 15 -30.80 -42.49 -19.81
C ILE A 15 -30.19 -41.30 -20.55
N PRO A 16 -29.73 -40.25 -19.83
CA PRO A 16 -29.11 -39.09 -20.45
C PRO A 16 -27.94 -39.48 -21.35
N SER A 17 -27.79 -38.80 -22.50
CA SER A 17 -26.74 -39.09 -23.48
C SER A 17 -25.33 -39.05 -22.87
N GLN A 18 -25.08 -38.17 -21.91
CA GLN A 18 -23.82 -38.08 -21.16
C GLN A 18 -23.48 -39.35 -20.38
N VAL A 19 -24.49 -40.06 -19.89
CA VAL A 19 -24.36 -41.33 -19.15
C VAL A 19 -24.39 -42.51 -20.12
N MET A 20 -25.27 -42.48 -21.12
CA MET A 20 -25.35 -43.48 -22.19
C MET A 20 -24.02 -43.63 -22.94
N LEU A 21 -23.35 -42.51 -23.20
CA LEU A 21 -22.13 -42.46 -24.00
C LEU A 21 -20.85 -42.82 -23.21
N LEU A 22 -20.98 -43.25 -21.96
CA LEU A 22 -19.86 -43.81 -21.20
C LEU A 22 -19.39 -45.13 -21.83
N PRO A 23 -18.07 -45.44 -21.78
CA PRO A 23 -17.50 -46.60 -22.46
C PRO A 23 -18.22 -47.92 -22.17
N GLY A 24 -18.55 -48.20 -20.90
CA GLY A 24 -19.29 -49.42 -20.52
C GLY A 24 -20.70 -49.48 -21.08
N ASN A 25 -21.42 -48.36 -21.08
CA ASN A 25 -22.80 -48.26 -21.59
C ASN A 25 -22.84 -48.30 -23.13
N CYS A 26 -21.85 -47.72 -23.80
CA CYS A 26 -21.69 -47.82 -25.26
C CYS A 26 -21.42 -49.25 -25.70
N SER A 27 -20.54 -49.97 -24.99
CA SER A 27 -20.25 -51.38 -25.28
C SER A 27 -21.49 -52.24 -25.07
N ALA A 28 -22.22 -52.03 -23.97
CA ALA A 28 -23.47 -52.74 -23.70
C ALA A 28 -24.55 -52.45 -24.76
N LEU A 29 -24.68 -51.18 -25.18
CA LEU A 29 -25.62 -50.79 -26.22
C LEU A 29 -25.24 -51.38 -27.59
N SER A 30 -23.96 -51.32 -27.97
CA SER A 30 -23.45 -51.90 -29.22
C SER A 30 -23.70 -53.42 -29.29
N ALA A 31 -23.49 -54.14 -28.18
CA ALA A 31 -23.80 -55.56 -28.08
C ALA A 31 -25.31 -55.83 -28.24
N ALA A 32 -26.16 -55.07 -27.55
CA ALA A 32 -27.60 -55.21 -27.63
C ALA A 32 -28.15 -54.86 -29.03
N LEU A 33 -27.62 -53.82 -29.67
CA LEU A 33 -27.94 -53.43 -31.05
C LEU A 33 -27.58 -54.55 -32.04
N SER A 34 -26.43 -55.20 -31.87
CA SER A 34 -26.01 -56.33 -32.72
C SER A 34 -26.94 -57.53 -32.60
N VAL A 35 -27.39 -57.86 -31.38
CA VAL A 35 -28.38 -58.93 -31.16
C VAL A 35 -29.74 -58.57 -31.73
N HIS A 36 -30.13 -57.29 -31.66
CA HIS A 36 -31.43 -56.86 -32.17
C HIS A 36 -31.47 -56.81 -33.70
N ALA A 37 -30.41 -56.30 -34.36
CA ALA A 37 -30.34 -56.15 -35.82
C ALA A 37 -30.44 -57.48 -36.59
N GLY A 38 -30.02 -58.61 -35.99
CA GLY A 38 -30.17 -59.95 -36.57
C GLY A 38 -31.56 -60.59 -36.44
N ALA A 39 -32.57 -59.88 -35.94
CA ALA A 39 -33.91 -60.43 -35.77
C ALA A 39 -34.69 -60.50 -37.10
N PRO A 40 -35.33 -61.65 -37.43
CA PRO A 40 -36.02 -61.85 -38.71
C PRO A 40 -37.26 -60.95 -38.91
N ASP A 41 -37.81 -60.37 -37.83
CA ASP A 41 -39.06 -59.58 -37.86
C ASP A 41 -38.84 -58.06 -37.95
N LEU A 42 -37.62 -57.59 -38.25
CA LEU A 42 -37.30 -56.17 -38.34
C LEU A 42 -37.58 -55.62 -39.74
N SER A 43 -38.21 -54.44 -39.81
CA SER A 43 -38.27 -53.69 -41.06
C SER A 43 -36.88 -53.25 -41.51
N ALA A 44 -36.66 -53.16 -42.82
CA ALA A 44 -35.39 -52.76 -43.41
C ALA A 44 -34.90 -51.40 -42.87
N GLU A 45 -35.83 -50.44 -42.68
CA GLU A 45 -35.52 -49.12 -42.12
C GLU A 45 -35.01 -49.20 -40.68
N ARG A 46 -35.65 -50.01 -39.82
CA ARG A 46 -35.20 -50.17 -38.43
C ARG A 46 -33.85 -50.88 -38.37
N ALA A 47 -33.65 -51.93 -39.17
CA ALA A 47 -32.37 -52.63 -39.23
C ALA A 47 -31.24 -51.66 -39.65
N LEU A 48 -31.48 -50.83 -40.67
CA LEU A 48 -30.53 -49.82 -41.12
C LEU A 48 -30.25 -48.75 -40.04
N ALA A 49 -31.27 -48.30 -39.31
CA ALA A 49 -31.09 -47.32 -38.23
C ALA A 49 -30.28 -47.87 -37.05
N LEU A 50 -30.48 -49.15 -36.69
CA LEU A 50 -29.74 -49.81 -35.62
C LEU A 50 -28.25 -49.98 -35.97
N GLU A 51 -27.94 -50.37 -37.21
CA GLU A 51 -26.56 -50.47 -37.68
C GLU A 51 -25.89 -49.10 -37.75
N LYS A 52 -26.56 -48.08 -38.31
CA LYS A 52 -26.03 -46.71 -38.30
C LYS A 52 -25.75 -46.19 -36.90
N LEU A 53 -26.65 -46.43 -35.94
CA LEU A 53 -26.42 -46.03 -34.56
C LEU A 53 -25.19 -46.73 -33.98
N LYS A 54 -25.08 -48.05 -34.19
CA LYS A 54 -23.95 -48.85 -33.72
C LYS A 54 -22.61 -48.39 -34.30
N GLU A 55 -22.55 -48.11 -35.59
CA GLU A 55 -21.35 -47.59 -36.28
C GLU A 55 -20.92 -46.23 -35.71
N ASN A 56 -21.88 -45.38 -35.34
CA ASN A 56 -21.59 -44.03 -34.86
C ASN A 56 -21.34 -43.95 -33.34
N LEU A 57 -21.72 -44.98 -32.54
CA LEU A 57 -21.56 -44.98 -31.08
C LEU A 57 -20.12 -44.69 -30.60
N PRO A 58 -19.07 -45.30 -31.17
CA PRO A 58 -17.69 -45.00 -30.76
C PRO A 58 -17.32 -43.53 -31.00
N HIS A 59 -17.77 -42.96 -32.12
CA HIS A 59 -17.54 -41.56 -32.44
C HIS A 59 -18.28 -40.64 -31.46
N PHE A 60 -19.56 -40.90 -31.18
CA PHE A 60 -20.33 -40.13 -30.20
C PHE A 60 -19.71 -40.19 -28.80
N SER A 61 -19.26 -41.37 -28.35
CA SER A 61 -18.59 -41.54 -27.05
C SER A 61 -17.27 -40.75 -26.97
N LEU A 62 -16.45 -40.80 -28.02
CA LEU A 62 -15.19 -40.07 -28.08
C LEU A 62 -15.42 -38.55 -28.08
N THR A 63 -16.32 -38.07 -28.95
CA THR A 63 -16.64 -36.65 -29.10
C THR A 63 -17.21 -36.07 -27.81
N MET A 64 -18.13 -36.78 -27.14
CA MET A 64 -18.71 -36.33 -25.87
C MET A 64 -17.63 -36.21 -24.78
N ARG A 65 -16.73 -37.20 -24.66
CA ARG A 65 -15.66 -37.16 -23.66
C ARG A 65 -14.67 -36.02 -23.91
N ARG A 66 -14.28 -35.82 -25.16
CA ARG A 66 -13.41 -34.69 -25.54
C ARG A 66 -14.08 -33.36 -25.21
N ALA A 67 -15.31 -33.15 -25.65
CA ALA A 67 -16.04 -31.91 -25.42
C ALA A 67 -16.19 -31.62 -23.91
N LYS A 68 -16.47 -32.64 -23.10
CA LYS A 68 -16.55 -32.48 -21.64
C LYS A 68 -15.21 -32.06 -21.04
N LYS A 69 -14.11 -32.69 -21.46
CA LYS A 69 -12.77 -32.33 -21.00
C LYS A 69 -12.41 -30.89 -21.40
N ASP A 70 -12.67 -30.51 -22.64
CA ASP A 70 -12.39 -29.17 -23.16
C ASP A 70 -13.24 -28.12 -22.41
N GLN A 71 -14.49 -28.43 -22.08
CA GLN A 71 -15.37 -27.59 -21.28
C GLN A 71 -14.86 -27.41 -19.84
N GLU A 72 -14.47 -28.50 -19.17
CA GLU A 72 -13.88 -28.45 -17.82
C GLU A 72 -12.58 -27.65 -17.79
N GLU A 73 -11.72 -27.82 -18.80
CA GLU A 73 -10.49 -27.06 -18.95
C GLU A 73 -10.75 -25.57 -19.19
N TYR A 74 -11.75 -25.23 -20.02
CA TYR A 74 -12.18 -23.86 -20.25
C TYR A 74 -12.59 -23.18 -18.94
N TYR A 75 -13.48 -23.79 -18.16
CA TYR A 75 -13.93 -23.19 -16.90
C TYR A 75 -12.80 -23.03 -15.88
N LYS A 76 -11.86 -23.99 -15.80
CA LYS A 76 -10.66 -23.85 -14.98
C LYS A 76 -9.81 -22.65 -15.39
N LYS A 77 -9.59 -22.46 -16.70
CA LYS A 77 -8.83 -21.32 -17.22
C LYS A 77 -9.53 -19.99 -16.97
N VAL A 78 -10.86 -19.93 -17.12
CA VAL A 78 -11.65 -18.72 -16.83
C VAL A 78 -11.51 -18.32 -15.36
N LEU A 79 -11.65 -19.26 -14.43
CA LEU A 79 -11.48 -18.98 -12.99
C LEU A 79 -10.07 -18.47 -12.67
N LEU A 80 -9.04 -19.10 -13.24
CA LEU A 80 -7.66 -18.67 -13.05
C LEU A 80 -7.42 -17.24 -13.61
N ILE A 81 -7.97 -16.91 -14.78
CA ILE A 81 -7.85 -15.57 -15.36
C ILE A 81 -8.52 -14.53 -14.47
N ASP A 82 -9.70 -14.82 -13.92
CA ASP A 82 -10.41 -13.91 -13.01
C ASP A 82 -9.62 -13.66 -11.72
N GLU A 83 -9.06 -14.71 -11.11
CA GLU A 83 -8.18 -14.60 -9.93
C GLU A 83 -6.93 -13.77 -10.23
N LEU A 84 -6.22 -14.08 -11.33
CA LEU A 84 -5.02 -13.34 -11.72
C LEU A 84 -5.32 -11.86 -12.02
N THR A 85 -6.49 -11.55 -12.59
CA THR A 85 -6.90 -10.17 -12.86
C THR A 85 -7.12 -9.41 -11.56
N LYS A 86 -7.81 -10.01 -10.58
CA LYS A 86 -8.03 -9.42 -9.26
C LYS A 86 -6.71 -9.19 -8.52
N ASP A 87 -5.80 -10.14 -8.55
CA ASP A 87 -4.49 -10.02 -7.93
C ASP A 87 -3.66 -8.90 -8.58
N GLN A 88 -3.73 -8.78 -9.91
CA GLN A 88 -3.05 -7.71 -10.64
C GLN A 88 -3.60 -6.33 -10.27
N GLU A 89 -4.91 -6.16 -10.16
CA GLU A 89 -5.53 -4.92 -9.70
C GLU A 89 -5.08 -4.57 -8.28
N LEU A 90 -5.10 -5.54 -7.36
CA LEU A 90 -4.61 -5.36 -5.98
C LEU A 90 -3.15 -4.92 -5.96
N TYR A 91 -2.29 -5.58 -6.74
CA TYR A 91 -0.88 -5.20 -6.86
C TYR A 91 -0.71 -3.76 -7.34
N THR A 92 -1.45 -3.34 -8.37
CA THR A 92 -1.37 -1.97 -8.89
C THR A 92 -1.80 -0.92 -7.86
N ASN A 93 -2.86 -1.19 -7.10
CA ASN A 93 -3.35 -0.31 -6.04
C ASN A 93 -2.32 -0.20 -4.89
N LEU A 94 -1.74 -1.32 -4.47
CA LEU A 94 -0.70 -1.34 -3.44
C LEU A 94 0.55 -0.58 -3.90
N LYS A 95 0.97 -0.78 -5.16
CA LYS A 95 2.11 -0.06 -5.75
C LYS A 95 1.90 1.45 -5.76
N ASP A 96 0.72 1.92 -6.17
CA ASP A 96 0.38 3.35 -6.15
C ASP A 96 0.35 3.91 -4.71
N GLY A 97 -0.24 3.15 -3.77
CA GLY A 97 -0.23 3.48 -2.35
C GLY A 97 1.18 3.62 -1.79
N ASN A 98 2.08 2.68 -2.13
CA ASN A 98 3.47 2.72 -1.68
C ASN A 98 4.22 3.95 -2.23
N ASN A 99 4.07 4.24 -3.52
CA ASN A 99 4.67 5.42 -4.14
C ASN A 99 4.20 6.74 -3.47
N LYS A 100 2.93 6.81 -3.05
CA LYS A 100 2.39 7.96 -2.30
C LYS A 100 3.01 8.08 -0.91
N LEU A 101 3.27 6.95 -0.24
CA LEU A 101 3.95 6.93 1.06
C LEU A 101 5.41 7.36 0.94
N ASP A 102 6.15 6.83 -0.04
CA ASP A 102 7.55 7.20 -0.29
C ASP A 102 7.69 8.71 -0.51
N ASN A 103 6.81 9.29 -1.33
CA ASN A 103 6.77 10.75 -1.54
C ASN A 103 6.51 11.54 -0.25
N LYS A 104 5.65 11.04 0.65
CA LYS A 104 5.40 11.68 1.95
C LYS A 104 6.62 11.58 2.87
N ILE A 105 7.28 10.42 2.90
CA ILE A 105 8.49 10.18 3.67
C ILE A 105 9.58 11.16 3.24
N SER A 106 9.86 11.29 1.93
CA SER A 106 10.87 12.23 1.44
C SER A 106 10.58 13.69 1.82
N LYS A 107 9.31 14.11 1.80
CA LYS A 107 8.91 15.46 2.25
C LYS A 107 9.14 15.67 3.75
N LEU A 108 8.82 14.67 4.56
CA LEU A 108 9.02 14.72 6.01
C LEU A 108 10.51 14.75 6.36
N GLU A 109 11.34 13.96 5.67
CA GLU A 109 12.80 13.96 5.83
C GLU A 109 13.41 15.32 5.51
N ALA A 110 12.99 15.95 4.40
CA ALA A 110 13.44 17.30 4.04
C ALA A 110 13.03 18.33 5.09
N SER A 111 11.80 18.25 5.59
CA SER A 111 11.29 19.14 6.64
C SER A 111 12.05 18.95 7.95
N LEU A 112 12.35 17.70 8.33
CA LEU A 112 13.14 17.38 9.51
C LEU A 112 14.56 17.95 9.41
N LYS A 113 15.21 17.83 8.24
CA LYS A 113 16.53 18.42 8.00
C LYS A 113 16.49 19.94 8.17
N ALA A 114 15.51 20.62 7.58
CA ALA A 114 15.33 22.05 7.73
C ALA A 114 15.09 22.48 9.19
N ALA A 115 14.26 21.73 9.92
CA ALA A 115 14.00 21.99 11.34
C ALA A 115 15.26 21.83 12.21
N LYS A 116 16.08 20.80 11.95
CA LYS A 116 17.37 20.62 12.63
C LYS A 116 18.31 21.80 12.41
N THR A 117 18.46 22.27 11.16
CA THR A 117 19.29 23.45 10.86
C THR A 117 18.79 24.70 11.58
N LYS A 118 17.47 24.95 11.61
CA LYS A 118 16.89 26.08 12.35
C LYS A 118 17.18 25.99 13.84
N ARG A 119 17.03 24.80 14.43
CA ARG A 119 17.33 24.57 15.85
C ARG A 119 18.78 24.88 16.19
N ASP A 120 19.71 24.45 15.35
CA ASP A 120 21.14 24.67 15.60
C ASP A 120 21.52 26.16 15.45
N ALA A 121 20.87 26.89 14.53
CA ALA A 121 21.01 28.34 14.43
C ALA A 121 20.49 29.07 15.68
N ILE A 122 19.33 28.66 16.21
CA ILE A 122 18.78 29.21 17.46
C ILE A 122 19.72 28.97 18.63
N LYS A 123 20.28 27.76 18.76
CA LYS A 123 21.27 27.45 19.81
C LYS A 123 22.50 28.35 19.74
N LYS A 124 23.01 28.62 18.53
CA LYS A 124 24.15 29.56 18.34
C LYS A 124 23.78 30.99 18.75
N GLN A 125 22.59 31.45 18.40
CA GLN A 125 22.10 32.78 18.81
C GLN A 125 21.96 32.88 20.33
N GLN A 126 21.41 31.85 20.99
CA GLN A 126 21.28 31.80 22.44
C GLN A 126 22.65 31.88 23.14
N LEU A 127 23.65 31.12 22.67
CA LEU A 127 25.01 31.19 23.21
C LEU A 127 25.65 32.57 23.01
N SER A 128 25.48 33.17 21.83
CA SER A 128 26.00 34.51 21.56
C SER A 128 25.35 35.57 22.46
N LEU A 129 24.04 35.49 22.68
CA LEU A 129 23.33 36.39 23.58
C LEU A 129 23.76 36.19 25.03
N ALA A 130 23.89 34.95 25.50
CA ALA A 130 24.38 34.65 26.84
C ALA A 130 25.75 35.29 27.10
N ASN A 131 26.70 35.14 26.16
CA ASN A 131 28.03 35.74 26.28
C ASN A 131 28.00 37.27 26.26
N LYS A 132 27.11 37.88 25.48
CA LYS A 132 26.94 39.34 25.47
C LYS A 132 26.34 39.85 26.78
N CYS A 133 25.35 39.13 27.32
CA CYS A 133 24.73 39.47 28.59
C CYS A 133 25.72 39.34 29.75
N SER A 134 26.50 38.26 29.81
CA SER A 134 27.51 38.10 30.86
C SER A 134 28.56 39.20 30.84
N GLY A 135 29.06 39.60 29.66
CA GLY A 135 29.98 40.72 29.55
C GLY A 135 29.39 42.05 30.05
N LYS A 136 28.10 42.30 29.79
CA LYS A 136 27.41 43.49 30.30
C LYS A 136 27.16 43.45 31.80
N CYS A 137 26.82 42.28 32.36
CA CYS A 137 26.68 42.10 33.79
C CYS A 137 28.00 42.39 34.50
N ASN A 138 29.11 41.82 34.03
CA ASN A 138 30.43 42.07 34.62
C ASN A 138 30.81 43.56 34.59
N ALA A 139 30.57 44.25 33.46
CA ALA A 139 30.84 45.69 33.36
C ALA A 139 29.94 46.53 34.28
N LEU A 140 28.70 46.09 34.52
CA LEU A 140 27.82 46.74 35.49
C LEU A 140 28.32 46.53 36.92
N ASP A 141 28.72 45.31 37.26
CA ASP A 141 29.30 44.97 38.58
C ASP A 141 30.57 45.81 38.85
N GLU A 142 31.44 45.98 37.84
CA GLU A 142 32.62 46.84 37.92
C GLU A 142 32.24 48.31 38.17
N MET A 143 31.27 48.85 37.42
CA MET A 143 30.80 50.22 37.59
C MET A 143 30.13 50.44 38.96
N GLU A 144 29.34 49.47 39.44
CA GLU A 144 28.72 49.52 40.77
C GLU A 144 29.78 49.53 41.88
N ALA A 145 30.88 48.80 41.71
CA ALA A 145 32.01 48.81 42.64
C ALA A 145 32.79 50.14 42.64
N GLU A 146 32.89 50.83 41.51
CA GLU A 146 33.55 52.14 41.39
C GLU A 146 32.70 53.31 41.92
N PHE A 147 31.36 53.13 41.97
CA PHE A 147 30.42 54.19 42.32
C PHE A 147 30.64 54.85 43.68
N PRO A 148 30.96 54.11 44.77
CA PRO A 148 31.27 54.71 46.07
C PRO A 148 32.50 55.63 46.02
N VAL A 149 33.56 55.20 45.34
CA VAL A 149 34.81 55.99 45.20
C VAL A 149 34.53 57.26 44.41
N LEU A 150 33.79 57.16 43.29
CA LEU A 150 33.39 58.34 42.53
C LEU A 150 32.52 59.30 43.33
N LYS A 151 31.65 58.77 44.19
CA LYS A 151 30.82 59.58 45.09
C LYS A 151 31.67 60.34 46.11
N GLU A 152 32.64 59.67 46.75
CA GLU A 152 33.58 60.30 47.68
C GLU A 152 34.43 61.37 46.99
N MET A 153 34.95 61.08 45.79
CA MET A 153 35.69 62.05 44.97
C MET A 153 34.84 63.28 44.63
N LYS A 154 33.56 63.08 44.30
CA LYS A 154 32.62 64.17 44.02
C LYS A 154 32.39 65.02 45.27
N GLU A 155 32.10 64.40 46.42
CA GLU A 155 31.87 65.13 47.67
C GLU A 155 33.09 65.97 48.09
N LEU A 156 34.32 65.43 47.89
CA LEU A 156 35.56 66.17 48.11
C LEU A 156 35.71 67.35 47.14
N ALA A 157 35.45 67.13 45.85
CA ALA A 157 35.53 68.19 44.85
C ALA A 157 34.50 69.31 45.10
N ASP A 158 33.27 68.95 45.47
CA ASP A 158 32.22 69.90 45.83
C ASP A 158 32.64 70.74 47.05
N TRP A 159 33.28 70.13 48.05
CA TRP A 159 33.83 70.84 49.21
C TRP A 159 34.98 71.80 48.84
N ASP A 160 35.94 71.34 48.03
CA ASP A 160 37.06 72.17 47.57
C ASP A 160 36.56 73.38 46.77
N PHE A 161 35.54 73.18 45.92
CA PHE A 161 34.91 74.25 45.15
C PHE A 161 34.25 75.30 46.05
N ALA A 162 33.47 74.86 47.05
CA ALA A 162 32.81 75.76 47.99
C ALA A 162 33.83 76.61 48.78
N ARG A 163 34.92 75.99 49.26
CA ARG A 163 35.99 76.70 49.97
C ARG A 163 36.70 77.72 49.08
N LEU A 164 36.94 77.38 47.82
CA LEU A 164 37.59 78.27 46.86
C LEU A 164 36.69 79.47 46.53
N GLU A 165 35.40 79.26 46.30
CA GLU A 165 34.42 80.33 46.10
C GLU A 165 34.33 81.26 47.31
N GLU A 166 34.28 80.73 48.53
CA GLU A 166 34.29 81.52 49.76
C GLU A 166 35.56 82.39 49.84
N SER A 167 36.73 81.79 49.64
CA SER A 167 38.01 82.51 49.67
C SER A 167 38.07 83.61 48.60
N LEU A 168 37.60 83.31 47.38
CA LEU A 168 37.57 84.25 46.27
C LEU A 168 36.62 85.42 46.55
N SER A 169 35.46 85.15 47.15
CA SER A 169 34.51 86.18 47.60
C SER A 169 35.16 87.09 48.65
N ASP A 170 35.87 86.50 49.61
CA ASP A 170 36.61 87.22 50.65
C ASP A 170 37.66 88.17 50.08
N PHE A 171 38.44 87.70 49.11
CA PHE A 171 39.42 88.53 48.38
C PHE A 171 38.74 89.63 47.56
N LYS A 172 37.63 89.32 46.88
CA LYS A 172 36.87 90.32 46.11
C LYS A 172 36.34 91.42 47.01
N SER A 173 35.76 91.09 48.16
CA SER A 173 35.27 92.09 49.13
C SER A 173 36.38 93.02 49.60
N LYS A 174 37.57 92.46 49.93
CA LYS A 174 38.75 93.24 50.36
C LYS A 174 39.36 94.15 49.28
N ILE A 175 39.03 93.93 48.01
CA ILE A 175 39.52 94.76 46.89
C ILE A 175 38.51 95.87 46.53
N ILE A 176 37.22 95.61 46.74
CA ILE A 176 36.12 96.52 46.35
C ILE A 176 35.78 97.51 47.48
N GLU A 177 36.00 97.14 48.75
CA GLU A 177 36.02 98.05 49.92
C GLU A 177 37.36 98.79 50.06
#